data_AF-A0A2N7DFY4-F1
#
_entry.id   AF-A0A2N7DFY4-F1
#
_cell.length_a   1.000
_cell.length_b   1.000
_cell.length_c   1.000
_cell.angle_alpha   90.00
_cell.angle_beta   90.00
_cell.angle_gamma   90.00
#
_symmetry.space_group_name_H-M   'P 1'
#
loop_
_entity.id
_entity.type
_entity.pdbx_description
1 polymer ?
#
loop_
_entity_poly.entity_id
_entity_poly.type
_entity_poly.pdbx_seq_one_letter_code
_entity_poly.pdbx_strand_id
1 'polypeptide(L)'
;MYDIERLVKKELELKTLFHEHFSAFFEGFDYADISGERVKVVNVDSHEDISKLIYGTGLYVIFTDYQLDENPCSLCVDGLKAIYRGHGTRLKKRVESHLYNTLYNENRDRTNYTVCMKLNGENGININKEPFNNYQWKVITHSMSGSSKTMREQAEQAFDSVYGRPLGSNA
;
A
#
# COMPACT_ATOMS: atom_id res chain seq x y z
N MET A 1 1.77 -37.71 -16.18
CA MET A 1 0.66 -36.87 -15.68
C MET A 1 1.23 -35.96 -14.61
N TYR A 2 0.88 -34.67 -14.58
CA TYR A 2 1.39 -33.75 -13.56
C TYR A 2 0.72 -34.03 -12.20
N ASP A 3 1.50 -34.06 -11.13
CA ASP A 3 1.02 -34.24 -9.76
C ASP A 3 0.60 -32.88 -9.18
N ILE A 4 -0.63 -32.46 -9.48
CA ILE A 4 -1.16 -31.14 -9.11
C ILE A 4 -1.28 -30.97 -7.60
N GLU A 5 -1.69 -32.01 -6.87
CA GLU A 5 -1.84 -31.95 -5.42
C GLU A 5 -0.51 -31.64 -4.73
N ARG A 6 0.57 -32.29 -5.16
CA ARG A 6 1.91 -32.00 -4.65
C ARG A 6 2.37 -30.57 -4.97
N LEU A 7 2.02 -30.04 -6.14
CA LEU A 7 2.37 -28.67 -6.52
C LEU A 7 1.60 -27.63 -5.68
N VAL A 8 0.31 -27.86 -5.43
CA VAL A 8 -0.51 -27.00 -4.55
C VAL A 8 0.06 -26.99 -3.13
N LYS A 9 0.46 -28.15 -2.60
CA LYS A 9 1.10 -28.22 -1.27
C LYS A 9 2.37 -27.38 -1.20
N LYS A 10 3.25 -27.49 -2.21
CA LYS A 10 4.49 -26.70 -2.28
C LYS A 10 4.22 -25.20 -2.39
N GLU A 11 3.19 -24.80 -3.14
CA GLU A 11 2.80 -23.39 -3.25
C GLU A 11 2.34 -22.85 -1.88
N LEU A 12 1.58 -23.63 -1.12
CA LEU A 12 1.12 -23.26 0.23
C LEU A 12 2.29 -23.12 1.21
N GLU A 13 3.21 -24.08 1.21
CA GLU A 13 4.45 -24.01 2.01
C GLU A 13 5.24 -22.74 1.68
N LEU A 14 5.40 -22.42 0.39
CA LEU A 14 6.11 -21.22 -0.05
C LEU A 14 5.41 -19.92 0.37
N LYS A 15 4.08 -19.85 0.24
CA LYS A 15 3.29 -18.69 0.68
C LYS A 15 3.43 -18.47 2.19
N THR A 16 3.38 -19.53 2.97
CA THR A 16 3.57 -19.49 4.43
C THR A 16 4.94 -18.92 4.80
N LEU A 17 6.00 -19.40 4.14
CA LEU A 17 7.36 -18.87 4.35
C LEU A 17 7.48 -17.38 4.02
N PHE A 18 6.85 -16.93 2.93
CA PHE A 18 6.83 -15.50 2.59
C PHE A 18 6.06 -14.69 3.64
N HIS A 19 4.89 -15.17 4.06
CA HIS A 19 4.09 -14.49 5.07
C HIS A 19 4.86 -14.34 6.38
N GLU A 20 5.44 -15.42 6.91
CA GLU A 20 6.26 -15.39 8.14
C GLU A 20 7.43 -14.43 8.02
N HIS A 21 8.13 -14.44 6.89
CA HIS A 21 9.24 -13.52 6.63
C HIS A 21 8.78 -12.05 6.68
N PHE A 22 7.66 -11.72 6.03
CA PHE A 22 7.14 -10.36 6.03
C PHE A 22 6.54 -9.95 7.38
N SER A 23 5.91 -10.85 8.12
CA SER A 23 5.40 -10.56 9.47
C SER A 23 6.55 -10.21 10.41
N ALA A 24 7.61 -11.02 10.43
CA ALA A 24 8.81 -10.73 11.21
C ALA A 24 9.48 -9.41 10.78
N PHE A 25 9.49 -9.11 9.48
CA PHE A 25 9.96 -7.82 8.98
C PHE A 25 9.12 -6.67 9.55
N PHE A 26 7.79 -6.72 9.47
CA PHE A 26 6.93 -5.64 9.95
C PHE A 26 6.93 -5.48 11.47
N GLU A 27 7.08 -6.56 12.23
CA GLU A 27 7.20 -6.51 13.69
C GLU A 27 8.51 -5.85 14.13
N GLY A 28 9.60 -6.05 13.37
CA GLY A 28 10.92 -5.49 13.67
C GLY A 28 11.26 -4.18 12.96
N PHE A 29 10.44 -3.72 12.02
CA PHE A 29 10.71 -2.52 11.24
C PHE A 29 10.24 -1.26 11.99
N ASP A 30 11.18 -0.37 12.31
CA ASP A 30 10.88 0.90 12.95
C ASP A 30 10.46 1.95 11.91
N TYR A 31 9.16 2.29 11.90
CA TYR A 31 8.63 3.33 11.03
C TYR A 31 8.94 4.76 11.49
N ALA A 32 9.49 4.96 12.69
CA ALA A 32 9.93 6.27 13.18
C ALA A 32 11.35 6.64 12.73
N ASP A 33 12.19 5.65 12.41
CA ASP A 33 13.56 5.86 11.92
C ASP A 33 13.76 5.25 10.52
N ILE A 34 13.40 6.01 9.50
CA ILE A 34 13.52 5.59 8.10
C ILE A 34 14.72 6.29 7.46
N SER A 35 15.88 5.62 7.54
CA SER A 35 17.16 6.13 7.01
C SER A 35 17.66 5.40 5.75
N GLY A 36 16.90 4.46 5.19
CA GLY A 36 17.36 3.57 4.10
C GLY A 36 16.86 3.92 2.70
N GLU A 37 17.70 3.68 1.66
CA GLU A 37 17.35 3.94 0.25
C GLU A 37 16.19 3.09 -0.30
N ARG A 38 15.87 1.97 0.36
CA ARG A 38 14.82 1.02 -0.08
C ARG A 38 13.44 1.38 0.46
N VAL A 39 13.35 2.38 1.33
CA VAL A 39 12.09 2.90 1.85
C VAL A 39 12.05 4.41 1.61
N LYS A 40 10.93 4.92 1.12
CA LYS A 40 10.73 6.37 0.99
C LYS A 40 9.46 6.80 1.68
N VAL A 41 9.59 7.84 2.49
CA VAL A 41 8.49 8.58 3.12
C VAL A 41 8.28 9.85 2.34
N VAL A 42 7.04 10.12 1.95
CA VAL A 42 6.66 11.33 1.23
C VAL A 42 5.36 11.86 1.84
N ASN A 43 5.39 13.10 2.35
CA ASN A 43 4.17 13.86 2.59
C ASN A 43 3.62 14.30 1.23
N VAL A 44 2.33 14.05 0.99
CA VAL A 44 1.70 14.27 -0.32
C VAL A 44 0.71 15.42 -0.19
N ASP A 45 1.20 16.63 -0.44
CA ASP A 45 0.40 17.86 -0.37
C ASP A 45 -0.12 18.26 -1.76
N SER A 46 0.54 17.76 -2.81
CA SER A 46 0.26 18.07 -4.22
C SER A 46 0.48 16.84 -5.11
N HIS A 47 0.00 16.90 -6.37
CA HIS A 47 0.19 15.81 -7.32
C HIS A 47 1.68 15.59 -7.66
N GLU A 48 2.48 16.66 -7.66
CA GLU A 48 3.91 16.61 -7.94
C GLU A 48 4.67 15.73 -6.94
N ASP A 49 4.17 15.61 -5.71
CA ASP A 49 4.78 14.78 -4.66
C ASP A 49 4.77 13.29 -5.00
N ILE A 50 3.82 12.83 -5.83
CA ILE A 50 3.78 11.45 -6.33
C ILE A 50 5.08 11.10 -7.08
N SER A 51 5.72 12.09 -7.73
CA SER A 51 6.99 11.89 -8.42
C SER A 51 8.15 11.57 -7.47
N LYS A 52 8.06 11.90 -6.18
CA LYS A 52 9.10 11.69 -5.16
C LYS A 52 9.14 10.24 -4.63
N LEU A 53 8.04 9.49 -4.79
CA LEU A 53 7.92 8.08 -4.39
C LEU A 53 8.90 7.16 -5.12
N ILE A 54 9.05 5.93 -4.62
CA ILE A 54 9.85 4.89 -5.30
C ILE A 54 9.24 4.58 -6.69
N TYR A 55 10.11 4.50 -7.70
CA TYR A 55 9.73 4.00 -9.02
C TYR A 55 9.84 2.48 -9.07
N GLY A 56 8.93 1.83 -9.79
CA GLY A 56 8.97 0.39 -10.03
C GLY A 56 8.10 -0.42 -9.08
N THR A 57 8.60 -1.59 -8.69
CA THR A 57 7.84 -2.65 -8.02
C THR A 57 8.02 -2.59 -6.51
N GLY A 58 6.93 -2.72 -5.76
CA GLY A 58 6.99 -2.65 -4.32
C GLY A 58 5.65 -2.78 -3.60
N LEU A 59 5.71 -2.41 -2.33
CA LEU A 59 4.58 -2.16 -1.43
C LEU A 59 4.48 -0.66 -1.13
N TYR A 60 3.29 -0.17 -0.87
CA TYR A 60 3.04 1.18 -0.38
C TYR A 60 1.97 1.17 0.70
N VAL A 61 2.12 2.07 1.65
CA VAL A 61 1.16 2.32 2.73
C VAL A 61 0.83 3.80 2.72
N ILE A 62 -0.46 4.11 2.71
CA ILE A 62 -1.01 5.47 2.72
C ILE A 62 -1.48 5.76 4.15
N PHE A 63 -1.10 6.91 4.66
CA PHE A 63 -1.38 7.39 6.01
C PHE A 63 -2.14 8.71 5.95
N THR A 64 -3.01 8.92 6.91
CA THR A 64 -3.76 10.18 7.07
C THR A 64 -4.29 10.33 8.50
N ASP A 65 -4.66 11.56 8.86
CA ASP A 65 -5.44 11.91 10.04
C ASP A 65 -6.96 11.87 9.79
N TYR A 66 -7.40 11.48 8.60
CA TYR A 66 -8.81 11.20 8.29
C TYR A 66 -9.31 9.94 9.02
N GLN A 67 -10.41 10.07 9.77
CA GLN A 67 -11.11 8.97 10.46
C GLN A 67 -10.20 8.08 11.35
N LEU A 68 -9.27 8.69 12.10
CA LEU A 68 -8.32 7.97 12.96
C LEU A 68 -9.00 6.99 13.94
N ASP A 69 -10.11 7.41 14.54
CA ASP A 69 -10.79 6.64 15.60
C ASP A 69 -11.57 5.44 15.04
N GLU A 70 -11.98 5.49 13.78
CA GLU A 70 -12.72 4.40 13.11
C GLU A 70 -11.79 3.37 12.48
N ASN A 71 -10.50 3.69 12.32
CA ASN A 71 -9.55 2.84 11.61
C ASN A 71 -8.98 1.75 12.54
N PRO A 72 -9.28 0.45 12.28
CA PRO A 72 -8.82 -0.65 13.12
C PRO A 72 -7.34 -0.97 12.95
N CYS A 73 -6.68 -0.42 11.93
CA CYS A 73 -5.24 -0.55 11.78
C CYS A 73 -4.50 0.20 12.89
N SER A 74 -3.56 -0.49 13.53
CA SER A 74 -2.77 0.04 14.66
C SER A 74 -1.52 0.81 14.23
N LEU A 75 -1.08 0.67 12.98
CA LEU A 75 0.13 1.35 12.51
C LEU A 75 -0.10 2.86 12.41
N CYS A 76 0.70 3.62 13.17
CA CYS A 76 0.67 5.07 13.24
C CYS A 76 2.08 5.65 13.10
N VAL A 77 2.23 6.71 12.30
CA VAL A 77 3.51 7.38 12.03
C VAL A 77 3.29 8.89 12.05
N ASP A 78 3.98 9.60 12.94
CA ASP A 78 3.84 11.04 13.18
C ASP A 78 2.38 11.50 13.37
N GLY A 79 1.59 10.73 14.12
CA GLY A 79 0.17 11.03 14.37
C GLY A 79 -0.80 10.66 13.26
N LEU A 80 -0.32 10.11 12.14
CA LEU A 80 -1.15 9.65 11.02
C LEU A 80 -1.31 8.12 11.07
N LYS A 81 -2.52 7.58 10.92
CA LYS A 81 -2.74 6.13 10.82
C LYS A 81 -2.69 5.63 9.39
N ALA A 82 -2.19 4.42 9.21
CA ALA A 82 -2.25 3.72 7.92
C ALA A 82 -3.72 3.47 7.53
N ILE A 83 -4.19 4.11 6.46
CA ILE A 83 -5.57 4.01 5.97
C ILE A 83 -5.69 3.05 4.78
N TYR A 84 -4.58 2.79 4.09
CA TYR A 84 -4.54 1.85 2.99
C TYR A 84 -3.14 1.24 2.84
N ARG A 85 -3.09 0.01 2.38
CA ARG A 85 -1.87 -0.67 1.91
C ARG A 85 -2.17 -1.33 0.59
N GLY A 86 -1.17 -1.30 -0.28
CA GLY A 86 -1.28 -1.86 -1.61
C GLY A 86 0.08 -2.30 -2.13
N HIS A 87 0.08 -3.17 -3.13
CA HIS A 87 1.28 -3.51 -3.89
C HIS A 87 1.14 -3.19 -5.38
N GLY A 88 2.25 -3.20 -6.11
CA GLY A 88 2.22 -3.06 -7.56
C GLY A 88 3.59 -3.10 -8.22
N THR A 89 3.58 -3.15 -9.55
CA THR A 89 4.79 -3.04 -10.39
C THR A 89 5.08 -1.60 -10.82
N ARG A 90 4.14 -0.68 -10.58
CA ARG A 90 4.22 0.76 -10.86
C ARG A 90 3.68 1.55 -9.67
N LEU A 91 4.46 1.61 -8.58
CA LEU A 91 4.03 2.22 -7.31
C LEU A 91 3.45 3.63 -7.46
N LYS A 92 4.14 4.53 -8.17
CA LYS A 92 3.68 5.91 -8.42
C LYS A 92 2.27 5.95 -9.00
N LYS A 93 2.04 5.18 -10.07
CA LYS A 93 0.73 5.12 -10.77
C LYS A 93 -0.36 4.49 -9.90
N ARG A 94 -0.02 3.52 -9.05
CA ARG A 94 -0.96 2.93 -8.08
C ARG A 94 -1.40 3.96 -7.04
N VAL A 95 -0.44 4.64 -6.40
CA VAL A 95 -0.74 5.68 -5.41
C VAL A 95 -1.53 6.83 -6.04
N GLU A 96 -1.15 7.26 -7.25
CA GLU A 96 -1.89 8.27 -8.03
C GLU A 96 -3.35 7.86 -8.25
N SER A 97 -3.61 6.59 -8.61
CA SER A 97 -4.98 6.09 -8.81
C SER A 97 -5.85 6.13 -7.54
N HIS A 98 -5.24 6.18 -6.36
CA HIS A 98 -5.94 6.29 -5.08
C HIS A 98 -6.13 7.72 -4.61
N LEU A 99 -5.11 8.57 -4.73
CA LEU A 99 -5.12 9.92 -4.12
C LEU A 99 -5.50 11.04 -5.10
N TYR A 100 -5.39 10.79 -6.40
CA TYR A 100 -5.68 11.74 -7.48
C TYR A 100 -6.51 11.06 -8.57
N ASN A 101 -7.59 10.39 -8.18
CA ASN A 101 -8.33 9.48 -9.04
C ASN A 101 -8.88 10.14 -10.32
N THR A 102 -9.36 11.38 -10.23
CA THR A 102 -9.84 12.13 -11.42
C THR A 102 -8.71 12.34 -12.41
N LEU A 103 -7.57 12.87 -11.93
CA LEU A 103 -6.41 13.16 -12.78
C LEU A 103 -5.79 11.88 -13.36
N TYR A 104 -5.75 10.79 -12.57
CA TYR A 104 -5.35 9.47 -13.03
C TYR A 104 -6.24 8.98 -14.19
N ASN A 105 -7.56 9.11 -14.07
CA ASN A 105 -8.51 8.66 -15.09
C ASN A 105 -8.48 9.52 -16.36
N GLU A 106 -8.21 10.82 -16.25
CA GLU A 106 -8.04 11.73 -17.38
C GLU A 106 -6.76 11.42 -18.17
N ASN A 107 -5.68 11.05 -17.47
CA ASN A 107 -4.36 10.77 -18.04
C ASN A 107 -4.05 9.27 -18.12
N ARG A 108 -5.06 8.40 -18.05
CA ARG A 108 -4.83 6.96 -18.03
C ARG A 108 -4.21 6.53 -19.35
N ASP A 109 -3.09 5.82 -19.26
CA ASP A 109 -2.47 5.15 -20.39
C ASP A 109 -3.15 3.79 -20.62
N ARG A 110 -2.42 2.77 -21.08
CA ARG A 110 -2.94 1.40 -21.19
C ARG A 110 -3.14 0.70 -19.84
N THR A 111 -2.81 1.33 -18.72
CA THR A 111 -2.90 0.75 -17.38
C THR A 111 -4.24 1.09 -16.74
N ASN A 112 -5.13 0.09 -16.65
CA ASN A 112 -6.43 0.24 -15.99
C ASN A 112 -6.39 -0.42 -14.60
N TYR A 113 -6.29 0.39 -13.55
CA TYR A 113 -6.49 -0.07 -12.19
C TYR A 113 -7.97 0.00 -11.82
N THR A 114 -8.59 -1.17 -11.65
CA THR A 114 -10.01 -1.29 -11.28
C THR A 114 -10.24 -1.38 -9.78
N VAL A 115 -9.19 -1.71 -9.02
CA VAL A 115 -9.23 -1.82 -7.56
C VAL A 115 -8.50 -0.64 -6.94
N CYS A 116 -9.27 0.24 -6.31
CA CYS A 116 -8.81 1.43 -5.62
C CYS A 116 -9.12 1.40 -4.13
N MET A 117 -8.37 2.17 -3.34
CA MET A 117 -8.71 2.51 -1.97
C MET A 117 -10.15 3.00 -1.91
N LYS A 118 -10.95 2.48 -0.97
CA LYS A 118 -12.34 2.89 -0.79
C LYS A 118 -12.50 3.71 0.48
N LEU A 119 -12.82 4.99 0.35
CA LEU A 119 -13.07 5.87 1.50
C LEU A 119 -14.34 6.67 1.26
N ASN A 120 -15.15 6.84 2.30
CA ASN A 120 -16.42 7.58 2.22
C ASN A 120 -17.36 7.11 1.07
N GLY A 121 -17.33 5.81 0.73
CA GLY A 121 -18.09 5.25 -0.39
C GLY A 121 -17.50 5.49 -1.78
N GLU A 122 -16.39 6.24 -1.91
CA GLU A 122 -15.72 6.54 -3.17
C GLU A 122 -14.67 5.47 -3.53
N ASN A 123 -14.42 5.24 -4.83
CA ASN A 123 -13.39 4.34 -5.34
C ASN A 123 -12.18 5.14 -5.84
N GLY A 124 -11.19 5.33 -4.98
CA GLY A 124 -10.17 6.35 -5.16
C GLY A 124 -10.76 7.73 -4.87
N ILE A 125 -9.94 8.60 -4.31
CA ILE A 125 -10.31 9.93 -3.86
C ILE A 125 -9.49 10.98 -4.61
N ASN A 126 -9.76 12.25 -4.31
CA ASN A 126 -8.94 13.37 -4.75
C ASN A 126 -8.56 14.19 -3.52
N ILE A 127 -7.34 14.04 -3.03
CA ILE A 127 -6.90 14.72 -1.80
C ILE A 127 -6.78 16.23 -1.95
N ASN A 128 -6.81 16.75 -3.18
CA ASN A 128 -6.87 18.17 -3.48
C ASN A 128 -8.30 18.73 -3.55
N LYS A 129 -9.31 17.95 -3.19
CA LYS A 129 -10.72 18.35 -3.18
C LYS A 129 -11.36 18.04 -1.83
N GLU A 130 -12.41 18.78 -1.51
CA GLU A 130 -13.25 18.52 -0.34
C GLU A 130 -13.86 17.10 -0.38
N PRO A 131 -13.95 16.39 0.76
CA PRO A 131 -13.50 16.83 2.10
C PRO A 131 -12.01 16.55 2.38
N PHE A 132 -11.30 15.87 1.49
CA PHE A 132 -9.99 15.25 1.75
C PHE A 132 -8.80 16.23 1.81
N ASN A 133 -8.96 17.43 1.25
CA ASN A 133 -7.98 18.53 1.30
C ASN A 133 -7.79 19.14 2.70
N ASN A 134 -8.65 18.81 3.66
CA ASN A 134 -8.53 19.27 5.05
C ASN A 134 -7.66 18.35 5.92
N TYR A 135 -7.11 17.29 5.34
CA TYR A 135 -6.40 16.22 6.05
C TYR A 135 -4.95 16.13 5.57
N GLN A 136 -4.09 15.62 6.44
CA GLN A 136 -2.71 15.33 6.10
C GLN A 136 -2.60 13.98 5.41
N TRP A 137 -1.72 13.88 4.42
CA TRP A 137 -1.50 12.65 3.67
C TRP A 137 -0.02 12.33 3.60
N LYS A 138 0.32 11.08 3.89
CA LYS A 138 1.69 10.56 3.81
C LYS A 138 1.68 9.21 3.15
N VAL A 139 2.70 8.93 2.34
CA VAL A 139 2.88 7.64 1.68
C VAL A 139 4.27 7.13 1.99
N ILE A 140 4.32 5.91 2.53
CA ILE A 140 5.55 5.16 2.74
C ILE A 140 5.60 4.06 1.67
N THR A 141 6.70 4.00 0.92
CA THR A 141 6.91 3.00 -0.13
C THR A 141 8.10 2.12 0.21
N HIS A 142 7.97 0.81 0.01
CA HIS A 142 9.05 -0.17 0.15
C HIS A 142 9.39 -0.74 -1.23
N SER A 143 10.65 -0.58 -1.66
CA SER A 143 11.16 -1.18 -2.90
C SER A 143 11.22 -2.70 -2.75
N MET A 144 10.60 -3.41 -3.70
CA MET A 144 10.65 -4.87 -3.80
C MET A 144 11.05 -5.29 -5.21
N SER A 145 12.07 -4.65 -5.77
CA SER A 145 12.66 -5.02 -7.07
C SER A 145 13.00 -6.51 -7.10
N GLY A 146 12.56 -7.20 -8.16
CA GLY A 146 12.75 -8.65 -8.32
C GLY A 146 11.71 -9.52 -7.61
N SER A 147 10.77 -8.94 -6.84
CA SER A 147 9.71 -9.73 -6.20
C SER A 147 8.71 -10.29 -7.21
N SER A 148 8.17 -11.48 -6.90
CA SER A 148 7.01 -12.03 -7.60
C SER A 148 5.70 -11.39 -7.11
N LYS A 149 4.60 -11.56 -7.85
CA LYS A 149 3.28 -11.13 -7.39
C LYS A 149 2.90 -11.79 -6.06
N THR A 150 3.13 -13.09 -5.95
CA THR A 150 2.86 -13.87 -4.74
C THR A 150 3.61 -13.33 -3.52
N MET A 151 4.89 -12.96 -3.66
CA MET A 151 5.63 -12.34 -2.54
C MET A 151 4.96 -11.06 -2.06
N ARG A 152 4.52 -10.19 -2.98
CA ARG A 152 3.87 -8.92 -2.62
C ARG A 152 2.47 -9.10 -2.03
N GLU A 153 1.70 -10.05 -2.53
CA GLU A 153 0.42 -10.44 -1.93
C GLU A 153 0.59 -10.96 -0.51
N GLN A 154 1.63 -11.77 -0.26
CA GLN A 154 1.94 -12.23 1.10
C GLN A 154 2.44 -11.10 2.00
N ALA A 155 3.15 -10.10 1.46
CA ALA A 155 3.52 -8.91 2.22
C ALA A 155 2.29 -8.09 2.66
N GLU A 156 1.26 -7.92 1.82
CA GLU A 156 0.01 -7.28 2.24
C GLU A 156 -0.73 -8.09 3.32
N GLN A 157 -0.74 -9.42 3.21
CA GLN A 157 -1.38 -10.27 4.21
C GLN A 157 -0.63 -10.24 5.55
N ALA A 158 0.70 -10.25 5.51
CA ALA A 158 1.53 -10.12 6.70
C ALA A 158 1.34 -8.75 7.38
N PHE A 159 1.24 -7.67 6.58
CA PHE A 159 0.88 -6.35 7.11
C PHE A 159 -0.44 -6.39 7.88
N ASP A 160 -1.48 -7.01 7.30
CA ASP A 160 -2.78 -7.14 7.95
C ASP A 160 -2.71 -7.96 9.24
N SER A 161 -1.86 -8.99 9.30
CA SER A 161 -1.65 -9.81 10.50
C SER A 161 -0.96 -9.06 11.64
N VAL A 162 -0.01 -8.16 11.32
CA VAL A 162 0.75 -7.41 12.33
C VAL A 162 0.00 -6.17 12.80
N TYR A 163 -0.61 -5.42 11.87
CA TYR A 163 -1.19 -4.11 12.17
C TYR A 163 -2.71 -4.08 12.11
N GLY A 164 -3.36 -5.14 11.63
CA GLY A 164 -4.77 -5.10 11.29
C GLY A 164 -5.03 -4.41 9.96
N ARG A 165 -6.11 -4.83 9.28
CA ARG A 165 -6.47 -4.32 7.96
C ARG A 165 -6.92 -2.86 8.02
N PRO A 166 -6.32 -1.93 7.25
CA PRO A 166 -6.75 -0.53 7.20
C PRO A 166 -8.17 -0.34 6.67
N LEU A 167 -8.84 0.70 7.17
CA LEU A 167 -10.23 1.03 6.80
C LEU A 167 -10.46 1.15 5.29
N GLY A 168 -9.55 1.81 4.57
CA GLY A 168 -9.67 2.03 3.13
C GLY A 168 -9.42 0.77 2.28
N SER A 169 -9.03 -0.32 2.92
CA SER A 169 -8.60 -1.58 2.29
C SER A 169 -9.72 -2.61 2.24
N ASN A 170 -10.85 -2.24 1.67
CA ASN A 170 -11.96 -3.18 1.50
C ASN A 170 -11.63 -4.20 0.40
N ALA A 171 -11.74 -5.48 0.76
CA ALA A 171 -11.77 -6.61 -0.17
C ALA A 171 -13.05 -6.61 -0.99
#